data_AF-A0A7X0ALI3-F1
#
_entry.id   AF-A0A7X0ALI3-F1
#
_cell.length_a   1.000
_cell.length_b   1.000
_cell.length_c   1.000
_cell.angle_alpha   90.00
_cell.angle_beta   90.00
_cell.angle_gamma   90.00
#
_symmetry.space_group_name_H-M   'P 1'
#
loop_
_entity.id
_entity.type
_entity.pdbx_description
1 polymer ?
#
loop_
_entity_poly.entity_id
_entity_poly.type
_entity_poly.pdbx_seq_one_letter_code
_entity_poly.pdbx_strand_id
1 'polypeptide(L)'
;MTCFSCHDTPAILDAVGLQMGDLFPERIRDTTPEGRRAAQQAFKQAGWGAALGVVGREAKVISIAAHDLAAGLVLNDTDAERLALAIDRIDTAREVLV
;
A
#
# COMPACT_ATOMS: atom_id res chain seq x y z
N MET A 1 -13.67 14.35 -20.26
CA MET A 1 -13.36 12.92 -20.10
C MET A 1 -14.37 12.31 -19.14
N THR A 2 -15.20 11.39 -19.62
CA THR A 2 -16.07 10.55 -18.80
C THR A 2 -15.27 9.31 -18.37
N CYS A 3 -15.08 9.11 -17.07
CA CYS A 3 -14.40 7.93 -16.55
C CYS A 3 -15.29 6.70 -16.73
N PHE A 4 -14.83 5.73 -17.53
CA PHE A 4 -15.49 4.43 -17.79
C PHE A 4 -15.48 3.46 -16.58
N SER A 5 -14.91 3.87 -15.44
CA SER A 5 -14.83 3.09 -14.20
C SER A 5 -16.18 2.91 -13.47
N CYS A 6 -17.24 3.65 -13.84
CA CYS A 6 -18.33 3.95 -12.90
C CYS A 6 -19.74 3.42 -13.23
N HIS A 7 -19.96 2.60 -14.27
CA HIS A 7 -21.34 2.27 -14.68
C HIS A 7 -21.74 0.79 -14.72
N ASP A 8 -20.81 -0.16 -14.62
CA ASP A 8 -21.19 -1.57 -14.47
C ASP A 8 -20.19 -2.34 -13.60
N THR A 9 -20.07 -1.90 -12.34
CA THR A 9 -19.29 -2.62 -11.32
C THR A 9 -19.66 -4.11 -11.26
N PRO A 10 -20.94 -4.52 -11.31
CA PRO A 10 -21.30 -5.94 -11.36
C PRO A 10 -20.65 -6.71 -12.52
N ALA A 11 -20.72 -6.20 -13.76
CA ALA A 11 -20.12 -6.90 -14.91
C ALA A 11 -18.59 -7.02 -14.82
N ILE A 12 -17.91 -6.02 -14.25
CA ILE A 12 -16.46 -6.08 -14.02
C ILE A 12 -16.12 -7.17 -13.00
N LEU A 13 -16.89 -7.25 -11.91
CA LEU A 13 -16.69 -8.27 -10.87
C LEU A 13 -16.98 -9.67 -11.40
N ASP A 14 -18.08 -9.84 -12.14
CA ASP A 14 -18.43 -11.11 -12.78
C ASP A 14 -17.33 -11.59 -13.74
N ALA A 15 -16.71 -10.69 -14.50
CA ALA A 15 -15.62 -11.02 -15.42
C ALA A 15 -14.36 -11.55 -14.72
N VAL A 16 -14.15 -11.20 -13.45
CA VAL A 16 -13.05 -11.72 -12.61
C VAL A 16 -13.50 -12.77 -11.60
N GLY A 17 -14.75 -13.23 -11.67
CA GLY A 17 -15.31 -14.25 -10.78
C GLY A 17 -15.53 -13.78 -9.34
N LEU A 18 -15.72 -12.47 -9.14
CA LEU A 18 -16.00 -11.87 -7.84
C LEU A 18 -17.47 -11.43 -7.76
N GLN A 19 -17.99 -11.38 -6.55
CA GLN A 19 -19.30 -10.80 -6.23
C GLN A 19 -19.13 -9.43 -5.56
N MET A 20 -20.18 -8.62 -5.57
CA MET A 20 -20.19 -7.33 -4.85
C MET A 20 -19.83 -7.46 -3.36
N GLY A 21 -20.15 -8.59 -2.74
CA GLY A 21 -19.81 -8.88 -1.33
C GLY A 21 -18.31 -9.08 -1.07
N ASP A 22 -17.55 -9.50 -2.09
CA ASP A 22 -16.11 -9.79 -1.96
C ASP A 22 -15.25 -8.53 -1.93
N LEU A 23 -15.81 -7.39 -2.33
CA LEU A 23 -15.15 -6.09 -2.23
C LEU A 23 -15.02 -5.59 -0.79
N PHE A 24 -15.80 -6.14 0.12
CA PHE A 24 -15.87 -5.69 1.50
C PHE A 24 -15.37 -6.79 2.45
N PRO A 25 -14.63 -6.43 3.51
CA PRO A 25 -14.30 -7.38 4.55
C PRO A 25 -15.55 -8.00 5.16
N GLU A 26 -15.46 -9.27 5.55
CA GLU A 26 -16.57 -9.94 6.25
C GLU A 26 -16.94 -9.14 7.50
N ARG A 27 -18.25 -8.91 7.69
CA ARG A 27 -18.76 -8.05 8.76
C ARG A 27 -18.34 -8.61 10.11
N ILE A 28 -17.71 -7.78 10.96
CA ILE A 28 -17.25 -8.17 12.29
C ILE A 28 -18.44 -8.72 13.09
N ARG A 29 -18.49 -10.04 13.31
CA ARG A 29 -19.57 -10.71 14.06
C ARG A 29 -19.41 -10.54 15.57
N ASP A 30 -18.17 -10.46 16.05
CA ASP A 30 -17.85 -10.23 17.45
C ASP A 30 -17.72 -8.73 17.74
N THR A 31 -18.73 -8.18 18.41
CA THR A 31 -18.81 -6.75 18.72
C THR A 31 -18.11 -6.35 20.01
N THR A 32 -17.50 -7.30 20.73
CA THR A 32 -16.71 -7.01 21.93
C THR A 32 -15.51 -6.12 21.60
N PRO A 33 -14.97 -5.37 22.58
CA PRO A 33 -13.75 -4.60 22.37
C PRO A 33 -12.57 -5.45 21.87
N GLU A 34 -12.49 -6.70 22.31
CA GLU A 34 -11.45 -7.66 21.92
C GLU A 34 -11.65 -8.16 20.49
N GLY A 35 -12.88 -8.56 20.13
CA GLY A 35 -13.24 -8.97 18.77
C GLY A 35 -13.00 -7.86 17.74
N ARG A 36 -13.31 -6.61 18.10
CA ARG A 36 -13.00 -5.43 17.25
C ARG A 36 -11.51 -5.23 17.04
N ARG A 37 -10.70 -5.36 18.10
CA ARG A 37 -9.23 -5.27 17.99
C ARG A 37 -8.68 -6.38 17.12
N ALA A 38 -9.14 -7.62 17.30
CA ALA A 38 -8.72 -8.77 16.49
C ALA A 38 -9.05 -8.58 15.01
N ALA A 39 -10.26 -8.11 14.68
CA ALA A 39 -10.67 -7.83 13.31
C ALA A 39 -9.84 -6.70 12.66
N GLN A 40 -9.54 -5.63 13.40
CA GLN A 40 -8.65 -4.56 12.93
C GLN A 40 -7.23 -5.08 12.65
N GLN A 41 -6.70 -5.94 13.54
CA GLN A 41 -5.39 -6.56 13.34
C GLN A 41 -5.37 -7.49 12.13
N ALA A 42 -6.39 -8.32 11.95
CA ALA A 42 -6.52 -9.19 10.78
C ALA A 42 -6.57 -8.38 9.47
N PHE A 43 -7.28 -7.25 9.46
CA PHE A 43 -7.32 -6.35 8.31
C PHE A 43 -5.94 -5.75 8.00
N LYS A 44 -5.19 -5.28 9.02
CA LYS A 44 -3.82 -4.79 8.83
C LYS A 44 -2.91 -5.87 8.26
N GLN A 45 -2.99 -7.09 8.80
CA GLN A 45 -2.19 -8.23 8.36
C GLN A 45 -2.44 -8.61 6.89
N ALA A 46 -3.67 -8.46 6.39
CA ALA A 46 -3.96 -8.65 4.96
C ALA A 46 -3.19 -7.65 4.07
N GLY A 47 -2.92 -6.44 4.57
CA GLY A 47 -2.14 -5.41 3.88
C GLY A 47 -0.62 -5.58 3.97
N TRP A 48 -0.10 -6.41 4.87
CA TRP A 48 1.34 -6.51 5.14
C TRP A 48 2.15 -6.99 3.94
N GLY A 49 1.62 -7.94 3.16
CA GLY A 49 2.32 -8.43 1.96
C GLY A 49 2.62 -7.31 0.97
N ALA A 50 1.63 -6.45 0.71
CA ALA A 50 1.80 -5.29 -0.16
C ALA A 50 2.72 -4.23 0.46
N ALA A 51 2.52 -3.91 1.75
CA ALA A 51 3.32 -2.93 2.46
C ALA A 51 4.82 -3.31 2.53
N LEU A 52 5.14 -4.57 2.85
CA LEU A 52 6.51 -5.08 2.86
C LEU A 52 7.14 -5.05 1.46
N GLY A 53 6.37 -5.33 0.41
CA GLY A 53 6.83 -5.21 -0.97
C GLY A 53 7.23 -3.77 -1.33
N VAL A 54 6.41 -2.79 -0.92
CA VAL A 54 6.74 -1.36 -1.09
C VAL A 54 8.00 -1.00 -0.30
N VAL A 55 8.07 -1.36 0.98
CA VAL A 55 9.25 -1.08 1.82
C VAL A 55 10.52 -1.65 1.19
N GLY A 56 10.52 -2.91 0.74
CA GLY A 56 11.68 -3.53 0.12
C GLY A 56 12.15 -2.81 -1.15
N ARG A 57 11.21 -2.41 -2.01
CA ARG A 57 11.53 -1.69 -3.25
C ARG A 57 12.09 -0.29 -2.97
N GLU A 58 11.40 0.48 -2.16
CA GLU A 58 11.76 1.88 -1.92
C GLU A 58 13.02 1.97 -1.03
N ALA A 59 13.27 1.01 -0.14
CA ALA A 59 14.55 0.91 0.59
C ALA A 59 15.75 0.74 -0.35
N LYS A 60 15.58 0.05 -1.49
CA LYS A 60 16.65 -0.05 -2.50
C LYS A 60 16.93 1.31 -3.15
N VAL A 61 15.90 2.09 -3.47
CA VAL A 61 16.05 3.46 -4.04
C VAL A 61 16.79 4.35 -3.04
N ILE A 62 16.37 4.35 -1.78
CA ILE A 62 17.03 5.11 -0.70
C ILE A 62 18.49 4.66 -0.56
N SER A 63 18.77 3.36 -0.58
CA SER A 63 20.14 2.83 -0.45
C SER A 63 21.05 3.31 -1.58
N ILE A 64 20.57 3.40 -2.82
CA ILE A 64 21.34 3.92 -3.95
C ILE A 64 21.68 5.39 -3.71
N ALA A 65 20.68 6.22 -3.42
CA ALA A 65 20.89 7.64 -3.16
C ALA A 65 21.82 7.88 -1.95
N ALA A 66 21.68 7.08 -0.89
CA ALA A 66 22.53 7.15 0.29
C ALA A 66 24.00 6.78 -0.02
N HIS A 67 24.24 5.82 -0.91
CA HIS A 67 25.59 5.49 -1.36
C HIS A 67 26.25 6.63 -2.14
N ASP A 68 25.51 7.29 -3.04
CA ASP A 68 26.02 8.45 -3.78
C ASP A 68 26.37 9.59 -2.82
N LEU A 69 25.48 9.91 -1.87
CA LEU A 69 25.74 10.92 -0.85
C LEU A 69 26.95 10.56 0.03
N ALA A 70 27.09 9.29 0.42
CA ALA A 70 28.23 8.82 1.21
C ALA A 70 29.56 8.89 0.42
N ALA A 71 29.50 8.79 -0.90
CA ALA A 71 30.64 9.00 -1.80
C ALA A 71 30.94 10.49 -2.07
N GLY A 72 30.16 11.41 -1.48
CA GLY A 72 30.29 12.86 -1.69
C GLY A 72 29.72 13.35 -3.02
N LEU A 73 28.92 12.51 -3.71
CA LEU A 73 28.22 12.91 -4.92
C LEU A 73 26.96 13.71 -4.57
N VAL A 74 26.58 14.60 -5.48
CA VAL A 74 25.33 15.37 -5.40
C VAL A 74 24.30 14.71 -6.29
N LEU A 75 23.10 14.48 -5.75
CA LEU A 75 21.99 13.96 -6.54
C LEU A 75 21.52 15.02 -7.53
N ASN A 76 21.26 14.61 -8.77
CA ASN A 76 20.54 15.47 -9.71
C ASN A 76 19.06 15.57 -9.32
N ASP A 77 18.35 16.54 -9.91
CA ASP A 77 16.94 16.81 -9.58
C ASP A 77 16.04 15.58 -9.76
N THR A 78 16.26 14.79 -10.82
CA THR A 78 15.47 13.58 -11.09
C THR A 78 15.66 12.51 -10.02
N ASP A 79 16.90 12.31 -9.55
CA ASP A 79 17.18 11.33 -8.51
C ASP A 79 16.75 11.85 -7.13
N ALA A 80 16.80 13.15 -6.89
CA ALA A 80 16.24 13.78 -5.69
C ALA A 80 14.71 13.63 -5.63
N GLU A 81 13.99 13.82 -6.74
CA GLU A 81 12.54 13.58 -6.85
C GLU A 81 12.18 12.11 -6.58
N ARG A 82 12.98 11.17 -7.12
CA ARG A 82 12.79 9.74 -6.87
C ARG A 82 13.00 9.39 -5.40
N LEU A 83 14.02 9.97 -4.77
CA LEU A 83 14.27 9.80 -3.34
C LEU A 83 13.10 10.34 -2.50
N ALA A 84 12.59 11.54 -2.81
CA ALA A 84 11.44 12.11 -2.12
C ALA A 84 10.20 11.20 -2.23
N LEU A 85 9.91 10.71 -3.44
CA LEU A 85 8.79 9.78 -3.65
C LEU A 85 8.96 8.45 -2.91
N ALA A 86 10.19 7.94 -2.83
CA ALA A 86 10.50 6.70 -2.09
C ALA A 86 10.25 6.87 -0.58
N ILE A 87 10.59 8.05 -0.02
CA ILE A 87 10.33 8.40 1.38
C ILE A 87 8.83 8.41 1.66
N ASP A 88 8.04 9.15 0.86
CA ASP A 88 6.58 9.24 1.02
C ASP A 88 5.90 7.87 0.98
N ARG A 89 6.34 7.00 0.07
CA ARG A 89 5.81 5.63 -0.06
C ARG A 89 6.16 4.75 1.12
N ILE A 90 7.36 4.88 1.69
CA ILE A 90 7.74 4.16 2.90
C ILE A 90 6.90 4.62 4.09
N ASP A 91 6.68 5.92 4.25
CA ASP A 91 5.86 6.43 5.35
C ASP A 91 4.42 5.93 5.25
N THR A 92 3.85 5.94 4.05
CA THR A 92 2.51 5.36 3.80
C THR A 92 2.49 3.85 4.10
N ALA A 93 3.52 3.10 3.68
CA ALA A 93 3.59 1.66 3.96
C ALA A 93 3.73 1.35 5.46
N ARG A 94 4.42 2.22 6.22
CA ARG A 94 4.59 2.05 7.66
C ARG A 94 3.29 2.19 8.43
N GLU A 95 2.34 3.02 7.98
CA GLU A 95 1.01 3.13 8.62
C GLU A 95 0.22 1.82 8.62
N VAL A 96 0.49 0.94 7.64
CA VAL A 96 -0.14 -0.39 7.53
C VAL A 96 0.54 -1.42 8.43
N LEU A 97 1.83 -1.22 8.73
CA LEU A 97 2.67 -2.16 9.49
C LEU A 97 2.59 -1.95 11.02
N VAL A 98 2.07 -0.82 11.50
CA VAL A 98 1.96 -0.45 12.92
C VAL A 98 0.54 -0.59 13.43
#